data_AF-B2C6F6-F1
#
_entry.id   AF-B2C6F6-F1
#
_cell.length_a   1.000
_cell.length_b   1.000
_cell.length_c   1.000
_cell.angle_alpha   90.00
_cell.angle_beta   90.00
_cell.angle_gamma   90.00
#
_symmetry.space_group_name_H-M   'P 1'
#
loop_
_entity.id
_entity.type
_entity.pdbx_description
1 polymer ?
#
loop_
_entity_poly.entity_id
_entity_poly.type
_entity_poly.pdbx_seq_one_letter_code
_entity_poly.pdbx_strand_id
1 'polypeptide(L)'
;MRLYSILSASMVISYFVTCNAATSSDQTKLSRMEPSLLVHSLGAALNVDAVDRRFLRERKESMEERGYHLTLKGEVKALAKKIIADFNTADDVYKKWNENGHSLNKIANLLKVSEKKKYAPVYNGYLAYLNRINS
;
A
#
# COMPACT_ATOMS: atom_id res chain seq x y z
N MET A 1 -21.32 -13.72 41.18
CA MET A 1 -21.39 -14.87 40.25
C MET A 1 -20.99 -14.40 38.86
N ARG A 2 -20.02 -15.14 38.30
CA ARG A 2 -19.49 -15.24 36.92
C ARG A 2 -19.94 -14.22 35.85
N LEU A 3 -18.95 -13.47 35.36
CA LEU A 3 -18.87 -12.84 34.03
C LEU A 3 -18.75 -13.93 32.96
N TYR A 4 -19.52 -13.90 31.88
CA TYR A 4 -19.07 -14.40 30.56
C TYR A 4 -19.81 -13.66 29.43
N SER A 5 -19.06 -12.80 28.74
CA SER A 5 -19.40 -12.21 27.46
C SER A 5 -18.87 -13.15 26.36
N ILE A 6 -19.69 -13.51 25.37
CA ILE A 6 -19.26 -14.36 24.24
C ILE A 6 -19.24 -13.50 22.99
N LEU A 7 -18.05 -12.98 22.66
CA LEU A 7 -17.76 -12.34 21.38
C LEU A 7 -17.03 -13.37 20.50
N SER A 8 -17.71 -13.85 19.46
CA SER A 8 -17.14 -14.77 18.48
C SER A 8 -16.34 -13.98 17.43
N ALA A 9 -15.04 -14.26 17.30
CA ALA A 9 -14.18 -13.71 16.26
C ALA A 9 -13.49 -14.88 15.53
N SER A 10 -13.78 -15.03 14.24
CA SER A 10 -13.08 -15.97 13.37
C SER A 10 -11.85 -15.28 12.74
N MET A 11 -10.68 -15.89 12.89
CA MET A 11 -9.41 -15.41 12.34
C MET A 11 -8.94 -16.42 11.28
N VAL A 12 -8.82 -15.99 10.03
CA VAL A 12 -8.26 -16.80 8.93
C VAL A 12 -6.80 -16.40 8.74
N ILE A 13 -5.90 -17.36 8.89
CA ILE A 13 -4.46 -17.18 8.68
C ILE A 13 -4.12 -17.79 7.31
N SER A 14 -3.65 -16.96 6.38
CA SER A 14 -3.08 -17.43 5.11
C SER A 14 -1.55 -17.36 5.18
N TYR A 15 -0.92 -18.52 5.11
CA TYR A 15 0.53 -18.69 5.07
C TYR A 15 1.09 -18.22 3.72
N PHE A 16 2.11 -17.37 3.73
CA PHE A 16 2.94 -17.12 2.55
C PHE A 16 4.28 -17.84 2.70
N VAL A 17 4.55 -18.68 1.70
CA VAL A 17 5.72 -19.54 1.51
C VAL A 17 6.99 -18.70 1.36
N THR A 18 8.04 -19.07 2.08
CA THR A 18 9.39 -18.51 1.98
C THR A 18 10.07 -18.92 0.68
N CYS A 19 10.53 -17.96 -0.12
CA CYS A 19 11.43 -18.19 -1.25
C CYS A 19 12.86 -18.44 -0.75
N ASN A 20 13.36 -19.67 -0.87
CA ASN A 20 14.80 -19.91 -0.82
C ASN A 20 15.39 -19.68 -2.23
N ALA A 21 16.12 -18.58 -2.38
CA ALA A 21 17.01 -18.38 -3.52
C ALA A 21 18.29 -19.20 -3.29
N ALA A 22 18.50 -20.25 -4.09
CA ALA A 22 19.79 -20.91 -4.19
C ALA A 22 20.38 -20.66 -5.59
N THR A 23 21.49 -19.94 -5.56
CA THR A 23 22.33 -19.49 -6.68
C THR A 23 23.25 -20.63 -7.16
N SER A 24 23.58 -20.61 -8.46
CA SER A 24 24.71 -21.32 -9.14
C SER A 24 24.54 -22.85 -9.32
N SER A 25 25.15 -23.55 -10.28
CA SER A 25 25.87 -23.29 -11.54
C SER A 25 26.23 -24.68 -12.10
N ASP A 26 26.22 -24.84 -13.42
CA ASP A 26 26.86 -25.87 -14.28
C ASP A 26 27.09 -27.32 -13.77
N GLN A 27 26.62 -28.32 -14.55
CA GLN A 27 27.48 -29.28 -15.28
C GLN A 27 26.68 -30.40 -15.97
N THR A 28 26.83 -30.45 -17.29
CA THR A 28 26.90 -31.62 -18.19
C THR A 28 26.74 -33.04 -17.59
N LYS A 29 25.81 -33.84 -18.14
CA LYS A 29 26.10 -35.20 -18.64
C LYS A 29 24.98 -35.81 -19.49
N LEU A 30 25.37 -36.25 -20.68
CA LEU A 30 24.64 -37.08 -21.66
C LEU A 30 24.25 -38.47 -21.12
N SER A 31 23.11 -38.99 -21.58
CA SER A 31 22.76 -40.43 -21.71
C SER A 31 21.31 -40.54 -22.23
N ARG A 32 20.87 -41.36 -23.19
CA ARG A 32 21.47 -42.39 -24.08
C ARG A 32 20.30 -43.02 -24.87
N MET A 33 20.45 -43.19 -26.20
CA MET A 33 19.68 -44.05 -27.16
C MET A 33 18.14 -43.87 -27.24
N GLU A 34 17.46 -44.02 -28.38
CA GLU A 34 17.67 -44.84 -29.57
C GLU A 34 17.16 -44.16 -30.87
N PRO A 35 17.55 -44.66 -32.06
CA PRO A 35 17.47 -43.96 -33.33
C PRO A 35 16.26 -44.38 -34.18
N SER A 36 15.79 -43.49 -35.04
CA SER A 36 15.25 -43.91 -36.34
C SER A 36 15.76 -42.96 -37.40
N LEU A 37 16.70 -43.50 -38.15
CA LEU A 37 17.37 -42.92 -39.29
C LEU A 37 16.35 -42.48 -40.36
N LEU A 38 16.57 -41.28 -40.88
CA LEU A 38 16.23 -40.79 -42.23
C LEU A 38 14.98 -41.37 -42.93
N VAL A 39 13.98 -40.52 -43.11
CA VAL A 39 13.31 -40.38 -44.42
C VAL A 39 13.12 -38.89 -44.73
N HIS A 40 13.70 -38.47 -45.85
CA HIS A 40 13.27 -37.42 -46.79
C HIS A 40 11.76 -37.04 -46.66
N SER A 41 11.25 -35.86 -47.00
CA SER A 41 11.66 -34.83 -47.93
C SER A 41 10.68 -33.67 -47.73
N LEU A 42 11.15 -32.48 -48.06
CA LEU A 42 10.41 -31.26 -48.37
C LEU A 42 9.03 -31.53 -49.01
N GLY A 43 7.97 -30.99 -48.42
CA GLY A 43 6.62 -31.06 -48.98
C GLY A 43 5.65 -30.22 -48.16
N ALA A 44 5.42 -29.00 -48.62
CA ALA A 44 4.45 -28.05 -48.10
C ALA A 44 3.08 -28.69 -47.84
N ALA A 45 2.50 -28.43 -46.66
CA ALA A 45 1.06 -28.51 -46.49
C ALA A 45 0.60 -27.57 -45.36
N LEU A 46 -0.04 -26.49 -45.81
CA LEU A 46 -1.17 -25.81 -45.19
C LEU A 46 -0.95 -24.97 -43.92
N ASN A 47 -0.94 -23.67 -44.19
CA ASN A 47 -1.43 -22.57 -43.36
C ASN A 47 -2.71 -22.89 -42.56
N VAL A 48 -2.95 -22.02 -41.56
CA VAL A 48 -4.11 -21.84 -40.66
C VAL A 48 -3.82 -22.48 -39.30
N ASP A 49 -3.43 -21.74 -38.27
CA ASP A 49 -4.28 -20.73 -37.62
C ASP A 49 -3.43 -19.65 -36.94
N ALA A 50 -3.48 -18.43 -37.47
CA ALA A 50 -2.82 -17.26 -36.91
C ALA A 50 -3.80 -16.53 -35.98
N VAL A 51 -3.83 -16.90 -34.70
CA VAL A 51 -4.55 -16.13 -33.68
C VAL A 51 -3.74 -16.08 -32.38
N ASP A 52 -2.62 -15.34 -32.39
CA ASP A 52 -1.95 -14.91 -31.15
C ASP A 52 -2.77 -13.76 -30.53
N ARG A 53 -3.85 -14.09 -29.80
CA ARG A 53 -4.64 -13.12 -29.05
C ARG A 53 -3.96 -12.82 -27.71
N ARG A 54 -3.07 -11.82 -27.71
CA ARG A 54 -2.67 -11.14 -26.46
C ARG A 54 -3.79 -10.20 -26.00
N PHE A 55 -4.59 -10.65 -25.04
CA PHE A 55 -5.53 -9.76 -24.35
C PHE A 55 -4.79 -8.91 -23.32
N LEU A 56 -4.85 -7.58 -23.45
CA LEU A 56 -4.49 -6.68 -22.36
C LEU A 56 -5.55 -6.81 -21.27
N ARG A 57 -5.11 -7.12 -20.04
CA ARG A 57 -6.00 -7.20 -18.88
C ARG A 57 -6.55 -5.80 -18.59
N GLU A 58 -7.86 -5.63 -18.78
CA GLU A 58 -8.55 -4.38 -18.47
C GLU A 58 -8.41 -4.10 -16.97
N ARG A 59 -7.66 -3.05 -16.62
CA ARG A 59 -7.53 -2.59 -15.23
C ARG A 59 -8.62 -1.54 -15.01
N LYS A 60 -9.61 -1.86 -14.18
CA LYS A 60 -10.55 -0.87 -13.66
C LYS A 60 -9.75 0.22 -12.95
N GLU A 61 -9.76 1.44 -13.48
CA GLU A 61 -9.05 2.56 -12.89
C GLU A 61 -9.60 2.84 -11.49
N SER A 62 -8.80 2.58 -10.46
CA SER A 62 -9.07 3.03 -9.10
C SER A 62 -8.67 4.51 -8.99
N MET A 63 -9.48 5.39 -9.56
CA MET A 63 -9.20 6.84 -9.59
C MET A 63 -9.51 7.54 -8.26
N GLU A 64 -10.17 6.84 -7.33
CA GLU A 64 -10.77 7.43 -6.12
C GLU A 64 -9.72 7.83 -5.06
N GLU A 65 -8.61 7.11 -4.93
CA GLU A 65 -7.64 7.36 -3.84
C GLU A 65 -6.91 8.70 -3.97
N ARG A 66 -6.68 9.18 -5.20
CA ARG A 66 -6.01 10.46 -5.44
C ARG A 66 -6.88 11.64 -5.01
N GLY A 67 -8.19 11.57 -5.25
CA GLY A 67 -9.13 12.63 -4.88
C GLY A 67 -9.24 12.78 -3.36
N TYR A 68 -9.45 11.66 -2.66
CA TYR A 68 -9.56 11.62 -1.20
C TYR A 68 -8.32 12.18 -0.49
N HIS A 69 -7.13 11.84 -0.99
CA HIS A 69 -5.89 12.33 -0.40
C HIS A 69 -5.70 13.85 -0.60
N LEU A 70 -6.17 14.39 -1.73
CA LEU A 70 -6.11 15.83 -2.01
C LEU A 70 -7.08 16.63 -1.13
N THR A 71 -8.33 16.15 -0.96
CA THR A 71 -9.32 16.80 -0.09
C THR A 71 -8.87 16.79 1.36
N LEU A 72 -8.45 15.64 1.89
CA LEU A 72 -7.97 15.51 3.27
C LEU A 72 -6.75 16.40 3.54
N LYS A 73 -5.81 16.49 2.58
CA LYS A 73 -4.65 17.40 2.69
C LYS A 73 -5.04 18.87 2.69
N GLY A 74 -6.07 19.24 1.92
CA GLY A 74 -6.63 20.59 1.90
C GLY A 74 -7.23 20.97 3.25
N GLU A 75 -8.07 20.09 3.80
CA GLU A 75 -8.73 20.27 5.09
C GLU A 75 -7.74 20.41 6.25
N VAL A 76 -6.77 19.49 6.36
CA VAL A 76 -5.75 19.52 7.42
C VAL A 76 -4.95 20.83 7.37
N LYS A 77 -4.60 21.30 6.16
CA LYS A 77 -3.92 22.59 6.01
C LYS A 77 -4.79 23.80 6.36
N ALA A 78 -6.09 23.75 6.06
CA ALA A 78 -7.01 24.81 6.41
C ALA A 78 -7.15 24.93 7.93
N LEU A 79 -7.33 23.80 8.63
CA LEU A 79 -7.37 23.74 10.08
C LEU A 79 -6.05 24.20 10.70
N ALA A 80 -4.90 23.76 10.18
CA ALA A 80 -3.60 24.23 10.66
C ALA A 80 -3.40 25.75 10.49
N LYS A 81 -3.90 26.34 9.41
CA LYS A 81 -3.90 27.80 9.24
C LYS A 81 -4.80 28.49 10.27
N LYS A 82 -5.94 27.90 10.62
CA LYS A 82 -6.84 28.41 11.66
C LYS A 82 -6.14 28.45 13.02
N ILE A 83 -5.41 27.38 13.38
CA ILE A 83 -4.60 27.34 14.61
C ILE A 83 -3.52 28.43 14.62
N ILE A 84 -2.84 28.64 13.49
CA ILE A 84 -1.81 29.69 13.38
C ILE A 84 -2.41 31.08 13.54
N ALA A 85 -3.64 31.30 13.05
CA ALA A 85 -4.33 32.58 13.17
C ALA A 85 -4.91 32.80 14.59
N ASP A 86 -5.46 31.74 15.20
CA ASP A 86 -6.03 31.75 16.54
C ASP A 86 -5.72 30.45 17.28
N PHE A 87 -4.77 30.54 18.20
CA PHE A 87 -4.29 29.38 18.96
C PHE A 87 -5.33 28.85 19.95
N ASN A 88 -6.35 29.63 20.32
CA ASN A 88 -7.41 29.16 21.22
C ASN A 88 -8.22 28.00 20.62
N THR A 89 -8.24 27.89 19.29
CA THR A 89 -8.93 26.80 18.57
C THR A 89 -8.10 25.53 18.43
N ALA A 90 -6.86 25.52 18.93
CA ALA A 90 -5.93 24.42 18.76
C ALA A 90 -6.42 23.11 19.38
N ASP A 91 -6.90 23.15 20.62
CA ASP A 91 -7.29 21.94 21.36
C ASP A 91 -8.48 21.23 20.69
N ASP A 92 -9.46 21.97 20.19
CA ASP A 92 -10.60 21.41 19.43
C ASP A 92 -10.16 20.73 18.13
N VAL A 93 -9.22 21.36 17.40
CA VAL A 93 -8.69 20.80 16.16
C VAL A 93 -7.86 19.55 16.44
N TYR A 94 -7.03 19.57 17.48
CA TYR A 94 -6.23 18.41 17.90
C TYR A 94 -7.12 17.24 18.32
N LYS A 95 -8.16 17.50 19.09
CA LYS A 95 -9.18 16.51 19.45
C LYS A 95 -9.81 15.88 18.21
N LYS A 96 -10.26 16.71 17.26
CA LYS A 96 -10.87 16.23 16.00
C LYS A 96 -9.89 15.39 15.16
N TRP A 97 -8.61 15.77 15.09
CA TRP A 97 -7.60 14.97 14.39
C TRP A 97 -7.40 13.61 15.06
N ASN A 98 -7.37 13.57 16.39
CA ASN A 98 -7.23 12.32 17.13
C ASN A 98 -8.45 11.40 16.94
N GLU A 99 -9.67 11.94 17.05
CA GLU A 99 -10.92 11.20 16.81
C GLU A 99 -11.00 10.64 15.38
N ASN A 100 -10.46 11.37 14.39
CA ASN A 100 -10.36 10.91 13.00
C ASN A 100 -9.16 9.96 12.75
N GLY A 101 -8.50 9.47 13.80
CA GLY A 101 -7.38 8.53 13.71
C GLY A 101 -6.16 9.10 12.99
N HIS A 102 -5.97 10.43 12.99
CA HIS A 102 -4.80 11.03 12.38
C HIS A 102 -3.59 10.90 13.31
N SER A 103 -2.65 10.01 12.96
CA SER A 103 -1.38 9.93 13.67
C SER A 103 -0.54 11.20 13.49
N LEU A 104 0.37 11.44 14.43
CA LEU A 104 1.31 12.56 14.38
C LEU A 104 2.09 12.59 13.05
N ASN A 105 2.57 11.43 12.59
CA ASN A 105 3.27 11.29 11.31
C ASN A 105 2.39 11.62 10.11
N LYS A 106 1.10 11.24 10.14
CA LYS A 106 0.14 11.58 9.09
C LYS A 106 -0.04 13.09 8.98
N ILE A 107 -0.23 13.79 10.10
CA ILE A 107 -0.34 15.26 10.13
C ILE A 107 0.97 15.91 9.65
N ALA A 108 2.13 15.42 10.09
CA ALA A 108 3.44 15.94 9.66
C ALA A 108 3.62 15.88 8.14
N ASN A 109 3.24 14.75 7.53
CA ASN A 109 3.32 14.54 6.09
C ASN A 109 2.34 15.43 5.31
N LEU A 110 1.11 15.58 5.80
CA LEU A 110 0.09 16.42 5.15
C LEU A 110 0.45 17.91 5.18
N LEU A 111 1.02 18.37 6.29
CA LEU A 111 1.50 19.73 6.46
C LEU A 111 2.89 19.98 5.84
N LYS A 112 3.63 18.92 5.51
CA LYS A 112 5.02 18.96 5.04
C LYS A 112 5.90 19.76 6.02
N VAL A 113 5.87 19.40 7.30
CA VAL A 113 6.54 20.16 8.38
C VAL A 113 8.05 20.27 8.16
N SER A 114 8.67 19.23 7.56
CA SER A 114 10.08 19.25 7.16
C SER A 114 10.43 20.32 6.13
N GLU A 115 9.52 20.60 5.20
CA GLU A 115 9.69 21.63 4.16
C GLU A 115 9.19 23.01 4.62
N LYS A 116 8.16 23.04 5.48
CA LYS A 116 7.39 24.25 5.82
C LYS A 116 7.44 24.51 7.31
N LYS A 117 8.46 25.24 7.75
CA LYS A 117 8.66 25.66 9.15
C LYS A 117 7.44 26.35 9.78
N LYS A 118 6.60 27.01 8.98
CA LYS A 118 5.38 27.68 9.47
C LYS A 118 4.39 26.77 10.21
N TYR A 119 4.42 25.47 9.95
CA TYR A 119 3.53 24.50 10.60
C TYR A 119 4.17 23.80 11.81
N ALA A 120 5.42 24.14 12.16
CA ALA A 120 6.10 23.56 13.32
C ALA A 120 5.36 23.78 14.65
N PRO A 121 4.79 24.97 14.95
CA PRO A 121 4.03 25.18 16.19
C PRO A 121 2.79 24.28 16.28
N VAL A 122 2.09 24.09 15.15
CA VAL A 122 0.90 23.23 15.07
C VAL A 122 1.27 21.75 15.30
N TYR A 123 2.39 21.31 14.71
CA TYR A 123 2.91 19.97 14.90
C TYR A 123 3.31 19.71 16.36
N ASN A 124 4.07 20.64 16.96
CA ASN A 124 4.50 20.51 18.35
C ASN A 124 3.30 20.56 19.32
N GLY A 125 2.31 21.39 19.05
CA GLY A 125 1.07 21.44 19.83
C GLY A 125 0.30 20.12 19.75
N TYR A 126 0.21 19.51 18.56
CA TYR A 126 -0.43 18.20 18.42
C TYR A 126 0.34 17.08 19.12
N LEU A 127 1.67 17.08 19.06
CA LEU A 127 2.52 16.15 19.82
C LEU A 127 2.26 16.29 21.33
N ALA A 128 2.23 17.52 21.86
CA ALA A 128 1.95 17.76 23.27
C ALA A 128 0.54 17.28 23.68
N TYR A 129 -0.47 17.52 22.82
CA TYR A 129 -1.82 17.01 23.03
C TYR A 129 -1.86 15.48 23.12
N LEU A 130 -1.20 14.78 22.18
CA LEU A 130 -1.12 13.32 22.18
C LEU A 130 -0.42 12.78 23.43
N ASN A 131 0.67 13.42 23.87
CA ASN A 131 1.35 13.03 25.10
C ASN A 131 0.47 13.25 26.34
N ARG A 132 -0.33 14.31 26.37
CA ARG A 132 -1.25 14.62 27.48
C ARG A 132 -2.36 13.57 27.64
N ILE A 133 -2.92 13.07 26.53
CA ILE A 133 -4.01 12.07 26.57
C ILE A 133 -3.52 10.64 26.78
N ASN A 134 -2.24 10.37 26.50
CA ASN A 134 -1.61 9.07 26.68
C ASN A 134 -0.85 8.95 28.02
N SER A 135 -0.78 10.04 28.79
CA SER A 135 -0.20 10.09 30.13
C SER A 135 -1.26 9.83 31.19
#